data_AF-A0A0A9D4P1-F1
#
_entry.id   AF-A0A0A9D4P1-F1
#
_cell.length_a   1.000
_cell.length_b   1.000
_cell.length_c   1.000
_cell.angle_alpha   90.00
_cell.angle_beta   90.00
_cell.angle_gamma   90.00
#
_symmetry.space_group_name_H-M   'P 1'
#
loop_
_entity.id
_entity.type
_entity.pdbx_description
1 polymer ?
#
loop_
_entity_poly.entity_id
_entity_poly.type
_entity_poly.pdbx_seq_one_letter_code
_entity_poly.pdbx_strand_id
1 'polypeptide(L)'
;MLYGAECWPIKRRHVQRLSVAEMHMLRWMCGHTRNDRVQNNDIRDRVGVAPIEEKLVQHRLRWFGHIQRRPPEAPIHCERLKCVDNVKRGKGRPNLTWKKSVKRDL
;
A
#
# COMPACT_ATOMS: atom_id res chain seq x y z
N MET A 1 14.99 -0.60 -10.23
CA MET A 1 14.36 -0.82 -8.91
C MET A 1 13.60 0.44 -8.50
N LEU A 2 12.27 0.37 -8.47
CA LEU A 2 11.37 1.50 -8.17
C LEU A 2 11.22 1.70 -6.66
N TYR A 3 12.33 1.95 -5.96
CA TYR A 3 12.35 2.16 -4.49
C TYR A 3 11.40 3.29 -4.05
N GLY A 4 11.08 4.23 -4.94
CA GLY A 4 10.15 5.32 -4.69
C GLY A 4 8.73 4.85 -4.33
N ALA A 5 8.18 3.84 -5.02
CA ALA A 5 6.76 3.50 -4.90
C ALA A 5 6.38 2.85 -3.56
N GLU A 6 7.26 2.03 -2.98
CA GLU A 6 7.05 1.32 -1.69
C GLU A 6 7.13 2.23 -0.46
N CYS A 7 7.47 3.48 -0.74
CA CYS A 7 8.03 4.44 0.17
C CYS A 7 7.09 5.65 0.34
N TRP A 8 6.13 5.83 -0.56
CA TRP A 8 5.11 6.87 -0.46
C TRP A 8 3.90 6.41 0.37
N PRO A 9 3.37 7.28 1.25
CA PRO A 9 2.10 7.03 1.91
C PRO A 9 0.97 7.09 0.87
N ILE A 10 0.40 5.93 0.54
CA ILE A 10 -0.74 5.82 -0.38
C ILE A 10 -1.97 6.42 0.30
N LYS A 11 -2.58 7.43 -0.32
CA LYS A 11 -3.85 8.01 0.15
C LYS A 11 -5.00 7.06 -0.13
N ARG A 12 -6.06 7.09 0.68
CA ARG A 12 -7.29 6.29 0.47
C ARG A 12 -7.84 6.37 -0.95
N ARG A 13 -7.83 7.56 -1.57
CA ARG A 13 -8.25 7.75 -2.98
C ARG A 13 -7.50 6.87 -3.98
N HIS A 14 -6.21 6.62 -3.74
CA HIS A 14 -5.38 5.80 -4.62
C HIS A 14 -5.67 4.32 -4.39
N VAL A 15 -5.84 3.89 -3.13
CA VAL A 15 -6.29 2.52 -2.80
C VAL A 15 -7.64 2.22 -3.43
N GLN A 16 -8.59 3.16 -3.35
CA GLN A 16 -9.91 2.99 -3.94
C GLN A 16 -9.85 2.87 -5.47
N ARG A 17 -9.03 3.69 -6.15
CA ARG A 17 -8.81 3.57 -7.59
C ARG A 17 -8.22 2.22 -7.97
N LEU A 18 -7.26 1.71 -7.20
CA LEU A 18 -6.68 0.39 -7.41
C LEU A 18 -7.70 -0.72 -7.18
N SER A 19 -8.55 -0.60 -6.15
CA SER A 19 -9.61 -1.59 -5.88
C SER A 19 -10.67 -1.61 -6.98
N VAL A 20 -11.01 -0.47 -7.57
CA VAL A 20 -11.92 -0.40 -8.72
C VAL A 20 -11.29 -1.05 -9.94
N ALA A 21 -10.01 -0.77 -10.23
CA ALA A 21 -9.29 -1.38 -11.33
C ALA A 21 -9.16 -2.91 -11.16
N GLU A 22 -8.80 -3.38 -9.97
CA GLU A 22 -8.78 -4.80 -9.59
C GLU A 22 -10.14 -5.45 -9.87
N MET A 23 -11.23 -4.90 -9.32
CA MET A 23 -12.55 -5.49 -9.49
C MET A 23 -13.02 -5.47 -10.94
N HIS A 24 -12.66 -4.45 -11.73
CA HIS A 24 -12.95 -4.42 -13.15
C HIS A 24 -12.24 -5.56 -13.88
N MET A 25 -10.96 -5.78 -13.60
CA MET A 25 -10.18 -6.88 -14.19
C MET A 25 -10.71 -8.24 -13.75
N LEU A 26 -11.00 -8.44 -12.46
CA LEU A 26 -11.55 -9.70 -11.94
C LEU A 26 -12.91 -10.03 -12.58
N ARG A 27 -13.80 -9.05 -12.70
CA ARG A 27 -15.09 -9.21 -13.36
C ARG A 27 -14.92 -9.59 -14.83
N TRP A 28 -14.05 -8.90 -15.54
CA TRP A 28 -13.77 -9.17 -16.95
C TRP A 28 -13.22 -10.59 -17.15
N MET A 29 -12.25 -11.02 -16.34
CA MET A 29 -11.67 -12.38 -16.42
C MET A 29 -12.71 -13.48 -16.12
N CYS A 30 -13.64 -13.23 -15.21
CA CYS A 30 -14.70 -14.18 -14.87
C CYS A 30 -15.95 -14.07 -15.77
N GLY A 31 -15.96 -13.16 -16.75
CA GLY A 31 -17.12 -12.92 -17.62
C GLY A 31 -18.33 -12.28 -16.93
N HIS A 32 -18.15 -11.67 -15.76
CA HIS A 32 -19.23 -11.02 -15.01
C HIS A 32 -19.42 -9.57 -15.46
N THR A 33 -20.67 -9.24 -15.75
CA THR A 33 -21.14 -7.88 -16.04
C THR A 33 -21.76 -7.25 -14.79
N ARG A 34 -22.26 -6.01 -14.92
CA ARG A 34 -23.03 -5.36 -13.84
C ARG A 34 -24.43 -5.97 -13.68
N ASN A 35 -24.95 -6.67 -14.69
CA ASN A 35 -26.30 -7.25 -14.66
C ASN A 35 -26.38 -8.50 -13.79
N ASP A 36 -25.26 -9.19 -13.59
CA ASP A 36 -25.19 -10.43 -12.82
C ASP A 36 -25.39 -10.20 -11.32
N ARG A 37 -25.32 -8.94 -10.85
CA ARG A 37 -25.52 -8.52 -9.45
C ARG A 37 -24.69 -9.30 -8.41
N VAL A 38 -23.64 -10.00 -8.85
CA VAL A 38 -22.69 -10.75 -8.00
C VAL A 38 -21.92 -9.76 -7.12
N GLN A 39 -21.73 -10.09 -5.84
CA GLN A 39 -20.98 -9.22 -4.93
C GLN A 39 -19.48 -9.28 -5.24
N ASN A 40 -18.76 -8.21 -4.88
CA ASN A 40 -17.32 -8.16 -5.10
C ASN A 40 -16.56 -9.19 -4.26
N ASN A 41 -17.05 -9.51 -3.06
CA ASN A 41 -16.45 -10.53 -2.19
C ASN A 41 -16.59 -11.92 -2.82
N ASP A 42 -17.77 -12.29 -3.31
CA ASP A 42 -17.99 -13.58 -4.00
C ASP A 42 -17.02 -13.78 -5.18
N ILE A 43 -16.76 -12.72 -5.95
CA ILE A 43 -15.80 -12.77 -7.07
C ILE A 43 -14.39 -13.01 -6.55
N ARG A 44 -13.98 -12.32 -5.47
CA ARG A 44 -12.66 -12.50 -4.87
C ARG A 44 -12.47 -13.89 -4.30
N ASP A 45 -13.48 -14.42 -3.62
CA ASP A 45 -13.47 -15.76 -3.03
C ASP A 45 -13.40 -16.84 -4.13
N ARG A 46 -14.13 -16.64 -5.23
CA ARG A 46 -14.10 -17.55 -6.38
C ARG A 46 -12.75 -17.58 -7.09
N VAL A 47 -12.08 -16.43 -7.25
CA VAL A 47 -10.74 -16.37 -7.87
C VAL A 47 -9.63 -16.71 -6.86
N GLY A 48 -9.91 -16.65 -5.55
CA GLY A 48 -8.92 -16.85 -4.50
C GLY A 48 -7.95 -15.67 -4.35
N VAL A 49 -8.41 -14.44 -4.65
CA VAL A 49 -7.57 -13.23 -4.63
C VAL A 49 -7.90 -12.38 -3.41
N ALA A 50 -6.90 -12.18 -2.55
CA ALA A 50 -6.99 -11.24 -1.44
C ALA A 50 -7.11 -9.79 -1.97
N PRO A 51 -7.86 -8.90 -1.28
CA PRO A 51 -8.00 -7.51 -1.66
C PRO A 51 -6.65 -6.80 -1.91
N ILE A 52 -6.60 -5.95 -2.93
CA ILE A 52 -5.39 -5.17 -3.25
C ILE A 52 -4.85 -4.36 -2.06
N GLU A 53 -5.71 -3.91 -1.16
CA GLU A 53 -5.29 -3.19 0.05
C GLU A 53 -4.40 -4.05 0.96
N GLU A 54 -4.75 -5.33 1.14
CA GLU A 54 -3.94 -6.27 1.92
C GLU A 54 -2.60 -6.54 1.25
N LYS A 55 -2.57 -6.64 -0.09
CA LYS A 55 -1.31 -6.75 -0.84
C LYS A 55 -0.43 -5.51 -0.64
N LEU A 56 -1.00 -4.31 -0.68
CA LEU A 56 -0.26 -3.08 -0.43
C LEU A 56 0.30 -3.02 0.99
N VAL A 57 -0.45 -3.48 1.99
CA VAL A 57 0.00 -3.63 3.38
C VAL A 57 1.15 -4.63 3.47
N GLN A 58 0.98 -5.82 2.89
CA GLN A 58 1.99 -6.88 2.88
C GLN A 58 3.30 -6.42 2.24
N HIS A 59 3.25 -5.75 1.08
CA HIS A 59 4.43 -5.20 0.41
C HIS A 59 5.15 -4.17 1.28
N ARG A 60 4.39 -3.27 1.92
CA ARG A 60 4.94 -2.24 2.81
C ARG A 60 5.61 -2.83 4.04
N LEU A 61 5.03 -3.85 4.65
CA LEU A 61 5.61 -4.57 5.80
C LEU A 61 6.83 -5.42 5.40
N ARG A 62 6.80 -6.09 4.25
CA ARG A 62 7.96 -6.81 3.70
C ARG A 62 9.15 -5.86 3.49
N TRP A 63 8.88 -4.69 2.94
CA TRP A 63 9.89 -3.63 2.76
C TRP A 63 10.38 -3.08 4.10
N PHE A 64 9.50 -2.84 5.06
CA PHE A 64 9.88 -2.44 6.41
C PHE A 64 10.82 -3.47 7.07
N GLY A 65 10.48 -4.75 6.98
CA GLY A 65 11.36 -5.83 7.44
C GLY A 65 12.69 -5.87 6.69
N HIS A 66 12.72 -5.57 5.39
CA HIS A 66 13.98 -5.43 4.64
C HIS A 66 14.85 -4.31 5.21
N ILE A 67 14.28 -3.14 5.49
CA ILE A 67 14.99 -2.00 6.08
C ILE A 67 15.50 -2.33 7.49
N GLN A 68 14.70 -3.03 8.32
CA GLN A 68 15.11 -3.41 9.67
C GLN A 68 16.29 -4.39 9.71
N ARG A 69 16.41 -5.27 8.72
CA ARG A 69 17.54 -6.23 8.64
C ARG A 69 18.85 -5.61 8.15
N ARG A 70 18.82 -4.39 7.61
CA ARG A 70 20.02 -3.67 7.17
C ARG A 70 20.74 -3.03 8.35
N PRO A 71 22.08 -2.96 8.33
CA PRO A 71 22.84 -2.30 9.38
C PRO A 71 22.45 -0.82 9.50
N PRO A 72 22.48 -0.22 10.70
CA PRO A 72 22.07 1.17 10.93
C PRO A 72 22.84 2.19 10.09
N GLU A 73 24.08 1.87 9.70
CA GLU A 73 24.98 2.69 8.90
C GLU A 73 24.60 2.70 7.42
N ALA A 74 23.74 1.79 6.97
CA ALA A 74 23.28 1.75 5.60
C ALA A 74 22.51 3.06 5.26
N PRO A 75 22.80 3.71 4.12
CA PRO A 75 22.18 4.98 3.74
C PRO A 75 20.64 4.94 3.79
N ILE A 76 20.06 3.83 3.34
CA ILE A 76 18.61 3.59 3.27
C ILE A 76 17.98 3.52 4.66
N HIS A 77 18.69 2.97 5.65
CA HIS A 77 18.22 2.87 7.03
C HIS A 77 18.26 4.24 7.71
N CYS A 78 19.40 4.93 7.61
CA CYS A 78 19.61 6.27 8.16
C CYS A 78 18.60 7.29 7.64
N GLU A 79 18.45 7.43 6.33
CA GLU A 79 17.63 8.49 5.73
C GLU A 79 16.13 8.32 6.05
N ARG A 80 15.67 7.07 6.22
CA ARG A 80 14.24 6.75 6.32
C ARG A 80 13.73 6.61 7.75
N LEU A 81 14.50 5.96 8.62
CA LEU A 81 14.16 5.79 10.03
C LEU A 81 14.60 6.97 10.89
N LYS A 82 15.62 7.74 10.49
CA LYS A 82 16.01 8.98 11.18
C LYS A 82 15.30 10.22 10.66
N CYS A 83 14.09 10.09 10.09
CA CYS A 83 13.20 11.24 9.94
C CYS A 83 12.96 11.83 11.33
N VAL A 84 13.67 12.93 11.62
CA VAL A 84 13.66 13.66 12.88
C VAL A 84 12.24 14.14 13.15
N ASP A 85 11.65 13.70 14.25
CA ASP A 85 10.26 14.03 14.61
C ASP A 85 10.05 15.53 14.91
N ASN A 86 11.14 16.32 14.97
CA ASN A 86 11.17 17.71 15.44
C ASN A 86 11.36 18.79 14.34
N VAL A 87 11.30 18.44 13.05
CA VAL A 87 11.37 19.47 11.98
C VAL A 87 9.96 20.02 11.71
N LYS A 88 9.76 21.33 11.94
CA LYS A 88 8.53 22.05 11.54
C LYS A 88 8.27 21.78 10.05
N ARG A 89 7.18 21.09 9.75
CA ARG A 89 6.86 20.68 8.38
C ARG A 89 6.43 21.89 7.57
N GLY A 90 6.97 22.03 6.36
CA GLY A 90 6.54 23.06 5.42
C GLY A 90 5.04 22.96 5.09
N LYS A 91 4.41 24.12 4.93
CA LYS A 91 3.00 24.27 4.56
C LYS A 91 2.75 23.53 3.24
N GLY A 92 1.78 22.60 3.21
CA GLY A 92 1.40 21.82 2.02
C GLY A 92 1.92 20.36 1.97
N ARG A 93 2.85 19.96 2.86
CA ARG A 93 3.33 18.56 2.90
C ARG A 93 2.24 17.62 3.48
N PRO A 94 2.02 16.42 2.90
CA PRO A 94 1.05 15.46 3.45
C PRO A 94 1.32 15.11 4.91
N ASN A 95 0.26 15.10 5.74
CA ASN A 95 0.35 14.78 7.16
C ASN A 95 0.73 13.31 7.42
N LEU A 96 0.31 12.41 6.52
CA LEU A 96 0.60 10.98 6.60
C LEU A 96 2.06 10.75 6.22
N THR A 97 2.82 10.15 7.12
CA THR A 97 4.24 9.79 6.92
C THR A 97 4.35 8.28 6.76
N TRP A 98 5.35 7.81 6.02
CA TRP A 98 5.59 6.37 5.86
C TRP A 98 5.69 5.63 7.21
N LYS A 99 6.43 6.17 8.19
CA LYS A 99 6.45 5.63 9.58
C LYS A 99 5.04 5.52 10.20
N LYS A 100 4.18 6.53 10.01
CA LYS A 100 2.79 6.53 10.50
C LYS A 100 1.93 5.52 9.73
N SER A 101 2.18 5.30 8.45
CA SER A 101 1.53 4.25 7.67
C SER A 101 1.92 2.86 8.17
N VAL A 102 3.22 2.58 8.32
CA VAL A 102 3.71 1.30 8.86
C VAL A 102 3.14 1.03 10.25
N LYS A 103 3.09 2.04 11.14
CA LYS A 103 2.47 1.91 12.47
C LYS A 103 0.96 1.61 12.44
N ARG A 104 0.25 1.87 11.33
CA ARG A 104 -1.17 1.54 11.18
C ARG A 104 -1.39 0.13 10.62
N ASP A 105 -0.34 -0.48 10.10
CA ASP A 105 -0.37 -1.80 9.45
C ASP A 105 0.11 -2.92 10.36
N LEU A 106 0.95 -2.57 11.33
CA LEU A 106 1.28 -3.39 12.49
C LEU A 106 0.13 -3.34 13.49
#